data_AF-A0A953U0K1-F1
#
_entry.id   AF-A0A953U0K1-F1
#
_cell.length_a   1.000
_cell.length_b   1.000
_cell.length_c   1.000
_cell.angle_alpha   90.00
_cell.angle_beta   90.00
_cell.angle_gamma   90.00
#
_symmetry.space_group_name_H-M   'P 1'
#
loop_
_entity.id
_entity.type
_entity.pdbx_description
1 polymer ?
#
loop_
_entity_poly.entity_id
_entity_poly.type
_entity_poly.pdbx_seq_one_letter_code
_entity_poly.pdbx_strand_id
1 'polypeptide(L)'
;MRGKFGGSFLPAVLLTLLWTMVLPRGLGAKERIPPVSPDDPTVRLYQLLDTSYGGKLDEFFIIADTFKDSKKSDQLEQHILKLEYDKSRAFGKLRIYVRVVDKLTPDQEKTYTPKQVFDFAEADAEKFTKTDPGPFGKPGDLYFQARADRPLATVPVTDDTRKEYDDFITQYLLPALAKK
;
A
#
# COMPACT_ATOMS: atom_id res chain seq x y z
N MET A 1 -10.12 2.02 -98.52
CA MET A 1 -10.52 0.62 -98.23
C MET A 1 -9.61 0.08 -97.13
N ARG A 2 -10.18 -0.50 -96.06
CA ARG A 2 -9.55 -1.00 -94.81
C ARG A 2 -9.01 0.11 -93.89
N GLY A 3 -9.23 0.15 -92.58
CA GLY A 3 -9.88 -0.74 -91.61
C GLY A 3 -9.38 -0.36 -90.20
N LYS A 4 -10.30 -0.35 -89.22
CA LYS A 4 -10.28 0.18 -87.83
C LYS A 4 -9.21 -0.33 -86.82
N PHE A 5 -9.23 0.35 -85.65
CA PHE A 5 -8.79 0.01 -84.27
C PHE A 5 -7.31 0.31 -83.95
N GLY A 6 -6.91 0.91 -82.83
CA GLY A 6 -7.49 1.21 -81.52
C GLY A 6 -6.35 1.13 -80.49
N GLY A 7 -6.29 1.98 -79.47
CA GLY A 7 -5.34 1.81 -78.36
C GLY A 7 -4.89 3.09 -77.67
N SER A 8 -5.55 3.40 -76.55
CA SER A 8 -5.14 4.40 -75.55
C SER A 8 -4.06 3.79 -74.64
N PHE A 9 -2.92 4.45 -74.40
CA PHE A 9 -2.05 4.12 -73.26
C PHE A 9 -1.28 5.37 -72.78
N LEU A 10 -1.59 5.80 -71.55
CA LEU A 10 -0.79 6.74 -70.75
C LEU A 10 0.48 6.03 -70.24
N PRO A 11 1.65 6.69 -70.15
CA PRO A 11 2.79 6.12 -69.44
C PRO A 11 2.66 6.39 -67.93
N ALA A 12 2.79 5.31 -67.16
CA ALA A 12 2.76 5.28 -65.71
C ALA A 12 4.01 5.94 -65.10
N VAL A 13 3.79 6.78 -64.09
CA VAL A 13 4.81 7.37 -63.23
C VAL A 13 5.29 6.31 -62.24
N LEU A 14 6.58 5.96 -62.31
CA LEU A 14 7.26 5.07 -61.39
C LEU A 14 7.67 5.86 -60.13
N LEU A 15 6.90 5.72 -59.04
CA LEU A 15 7.25 6.29 -57.73
C LEU A 15 7.87 5.20 -56.86
N THR A 16 9.18 5.24 -56.72
CA THR A 16 9.98 4.44 -55.79
C THR A 16 9.74 4.92 -54.34
N LEU A 17 9.10 4.09 -53.52
CA LEU A 17 8.97 4.31 -52.08
C LEU A 17 9.93 3.38 -51.33
N LEU A 18 11.08 3.89 -50.91
CA LEU A 18 11.94 3.22 -49.93
C LEU A 18 11.25 3.27 -48.55
N TRP A 19 10.81 2.12 -48.05
CA TRP A 19 10.40 1.97 -46.65
C TRP A 19 11.56 1.36 -45.86
N THR A 20 12.39 2.20 -45.26
CA THR A 20 13.25 1.77 -44.15
C THR A 20 12.42 1.80 -42.87
N MET A 21 11.94 0.63 -42.43
CA MET A 21 11.40 0.46 -41.08
C MET A 21 12.52 0.68 -40.07
N VAL A 22 12.48 1.82 -39.38
CA VAL A 22 13.23 2.02 -38.14
C VAL A 22 12.47 1.26 -37.05
N LEU A 23 12.99 0.09 -36.65
CA LEU A 23 12.51 -0.60 -35.45
C LEU A 23 12.74 0.32 -34.23
N PRO A 24 11.73 0.59 -33.40
CA PRO A 24 11.97 1.24 -32.12
C PRO A 24 12.77 0.27 -31.24
N ARG A 25 14.06 0.58 -31.03
CA ARG A 25 14.85 0.03 -29.93
C ARG A 25 14.36 0.66 -28.63
N GLY A 26 13.94 -0.19 -27.70
CA GLY A 26 13.90 0.13 -26.27
C GLY A 26 12.52 0.48 -25.71
N LEU A 27 11.61 -0.50 -25.64
CA LEU A 27 10.69 -0.56 -24.51
C LEU A 27 11.43 -1.30 -23.40
N GLY A 28 11.85 -0.56 -22.38
CA GLY A 28 12.49 -1.11 -21.20
C GLY A 28 11.67 -2.30 -20.69
N ALA A 29 12.35 -3.42 -20.46
CA ALA A 29 11.75 -4.54 -19.75
C ALA A 29 11.18 -3.97 -18.45
N LYS A 30 9.84 -3.96 -18.30
CA LYS A 30 9.23 -3.83 -16.99
C LYS A 30 9.91 -4.89 -16.13
N GLU A 31 10.70 -4.48 -15.14
CA GLU A 31 11.18 -5.39 -14.11
C GLU A 31 9.96 -6.21 -13.69
N ARG A 32 10.01 -7.52 -13.95
CA ARG A 32 8.96 -8.41 -13.52
C ARG A 32 9.05 -8.43 -12.01
N ILE A 33 8.17 -7.66 -11.36
CA ILE A 33 7.96 -7.75 -9.92
C ILE A 33 7.79 -9.25 -9.64
N PRO A 34 8.66 -9.87 -8.82
CA PRO A 34 8.57 -11.29 -8.56
C PRO A 34 7.17 -11.61 -8.05
N PRO A 35 6.60 -12.77 -8.44
CA PRO A 35 5.26 -13.15 -8.02
C PRO A 35 5.20 -13.10 -6.49
N VAL A 36 4.27 -12.31 -5.97
CA VAL A 36 4.09 -12.18 -4.53
C VAL A 36 3.45 -13.46 -4.01
N SER A 37 3.99 -14.01 -2.92
CA SER A 37 3.42 -15.22 -2.31
C SER A 37 1.98 -15.00 -1.87
N PRO A 38 1.05 -15.94 -2.12
CA PRO A 38 -0.29 -15.90 -1.53
C PRO A 38 -0.29 -15.90 0.00
N ASP A 39 0.77 -16.45 0.61
CA ASP A 39 0.94 -16.50 2.07
C ASP A 39 1.46 -15.19 2.67
N ASP A 40 1.80 -14.21 1.82
CA ASP A 40 2.22 -12.89 2.28
C ASP A 40 1.11 -12.23 3.12
N PRO A 41 1.44 -11.71 4.30
CA PRO A 41 0.43 -11.20 5.22
C PRO A 41 -0.32 -10.00 4.65
N THR A 42 0.34 -9.18 3.84
CA THR A 42 -0.27 -8.02 3.19
C THR A 42 -1.21 -8.47 2.07
N VAL A 43 -0.81 -9.45 1.25
CA VAL A 43 -1.71 -10.04 0.23
C VAL A 43 -2.99 -10.55 0.89
N ARG A 44 -2.87 -11.30 1.98
CA ARG A 44 -4.01 -11.83 2.72
C ARG A 44 -4.89 -10.71 3.29
N LEU A 45 -4.28 -9.63 3.78
CA LEU A 45 -5.01 -8.47 4.28
C LEU A 45 -5.80 -7.78 3.16
N TYR A 46 -5.17 -7.50 2.01
CA TYR A 46 -5.87 -6.91 0.85
C TYR A 46 -7.01 -7.81 0.36
N GLN A 47 -6.78 -9.12 0.29
CA GLN A 47 -7.83 -10.08 -0.08
C GLN A 47 -9.00 -10.01 0.90
N LEU A 48 -8.75 -10.07 2.21
CA LEU A 48 -9.78 -9.97 3.23
C LEU A 48 -10.59 -8.65 3.10
N LEU A 49 -9.90 -7.53 2.91
CA LEU A 49 -10.53 -6.21 2.74
C LEU A 49 -11.38 -6.15 1.46
N ASP A 50 -10.89 -6.70 0.36
CA ASP A 50 -11.60 -6.72 -0.92
C ASP A 50 -12.82 -7.63 -0.88
N THR A 51 -12.71 -8.81 -0.27
CA THR A 51 -13.78 -9.83 -0.30
C THR A 51 -14.81 -9.64 0.79
N SER A 52 -14.37 -9.38 2.03
CA SER A 52 -15.26 -9.34 3.21
C SER A 52 -15.73 -7.93 3.53
N TYR A 53 -14.98 -6.91 3.12
CA TYR A 53 -15.29 -5.49 3.35
C TYR A 53 -15.61 -4.74 2.06
N GLY A 54 -15.81 -5.45 0.94
CA GLY A 54 -16.21 -4.86 -0.33
C GLY A 54 -15.20 -3.87 -0.91
N GLY A 55 -13.92 -4.00 -0.55
CA GLY A 55 -12.86 -3.09 -1.00
C GLY A 55 -12.83 -1.75 -0.27
N LYS A 56 -13.54 -1.61 0.85
CA LYS A 56 -13.56 -0.37 1.63
C LYS A 56 -13.68 -0.64 3.12
N LEU A 57 -12.75 -0.09 3.89
CA LEU A 57 -12.73 -0.11 5.34
C LEU A 57 -12.44 1.30 5.84
N ASP A 58 -13.48 1.94 6.36
CA ASP A 58 -13.36 3.23 7.03
C ASP A 58 -13.15 2.99 8.53
N GLU A 59 -12.11 3.60 9.09
CA GLU A 59 -11.94 3.83 10.52
C GLU A 59 -12.02 2.57 11.41
N PHE A 60 -11.22 1.54 11.11
CA PHE A 60 -11.07 0.38 11.98
C PHE A 60 -9.97 0.63 13.02
N PHE A 61 -10.30 0.49 14.31
CA PHE A 61 -9.37 0.73 15.42
C PHE A 61 -9.17 -0.52 16.27
N ILE A 62 -7.94 -0.77 16.72
CA ILE A 62 -7.59 -1.87 17.62
C ILE A 62 -6.45 -1.47 18.56
N ILE A 63 -6.51 -1.99 19.80
CA ILE A 63 -5.37 -2.01 20.74
C ILE A 63 -4.52 -3.23 20.39
N ALA A 64 -3.26 -3.03 20.04
CA ALA A 64 -2.36 -4.07 19.53
C ALA A 64 -1.53 -4.72 20.65
N ASP A 65 -0.29 -4.29 20.83
CA ASP A 65 0.66 -4.83 21.79
C ASP A 65 1.00 -3.87 22.92
N THR A 66 1.70 -4.39 23.92
CA THR A 66 2.28 -3.63 25.02
C THR A 66 3.79 -3.82 25.01
N PHE A 67 4.54 -2.72 25.11
CA PHE A 67 5.99 -2.71 25.11
C PHE A 67 6.53 -1.78 26.22
N LYS A 68 7.84 -1.83 26.47
CA LYS A 68 8.48 -0.98 27.48
C LYS A 68 8.86 0.36 26.85
N ASP A 69 8.59 1.47 27.55
CA ASP A 69 9.08 2.78 27.12
C ASP A 69 10.63 2.76 27.11
N SER A 70 11.20 3.07 25.94
CA SER A 70 12.64 3.16 25.73
C SER A 70 13.33 4.23 26.58
N LYS A 71 12.59 5.26 27.04
CA LYS A 71 13.07 6.36 27.88
C LYS A 71 12.84 6.10 29.37
N LYS A 72 11.84 5.29 29.72
CA LYS A 72 11.47 4.95 31.09
C LYS A 72 11.15 3.46 31.20
N SER A 73 12.17 2.67 31.52
CA SER A 73 12.08 1.20 31.49
C SER A 73 11.06 0.57 32.45
N ASP A 74 10.56 1.34 33.42
CA ASP A 74 9.53 0.96 34.38
C ASP A 74 8.09 1.25 33.88
N GLN A 75 7.95 1.98 32.78
CA GLN A 75 6.66 2.29 32.16
C GLN A 75 6.38 1.34 30.99
N LEU A 76 5.13 0.90 30.91
CA LEU A 76 4.62 0.11 29.79
C LEU A 76 3.73 1.01 28.94
N GLU A 77 3.99 1.00 27.65
CA GLU A 77 3.20 1.67 26.62
C GLU A 77 2.50 0.63 25.77
N GLN A 78 1.55 1.07 24.96
CA GLN A 78 0.81 0.21 24.04
C GLN A 78 0.54 0.89 22.71
N HIS A 79 0.51 0.09 21.64
CA HIS A 79 0.15 0.56 20.32
C HIS A 79 -1.37 0.53 20.12
N ILE A 80 -1.90 1.62 19.57
CA ILE A 80 -3.26 1.70 19.05
C ILE A 80 -3.18 1.90 17.54
N LEU A 81 -3.77 0.98 16.80
CA LEU A 81 -3.74 0.99 15.34
C LEU A 81 -5.06 1.53 14.80
N LYS A 82 -4.97 2.42 13.82
CA LYS A 82 -6.07 2.76 12.91
C LYS A 82 -5.75 2.23 11.52
N LEU A 83 -6.66 1.44 10.96
CA LEU A 83 -6.59 0.94 9.59
C LEU A 83 -7.59 1.68 8.70
N GLU A 84 -7.10 2.20 7.59
CA GLU A 84 -7.91 2.79 6.52
C GLU A 84 -7.59 2.12 5.19
N TYR A 85 -8.62 1.77 4.43
CA TYR A 85 -8.48 1.24 3.08
C TYR A 85 -9.69 1.61 2.22
N ASP A 86 -9.45 2.08 1.00
CA ASP A 86 -10.51 2.30 0.02
C ASP A 86 -9.94 2.03 -1.37
N LYS A 87 -10.32 0.90 -1.97
CA LYS A 87 -9.90 0.49 -3.31
C LYS A 87 -10.30 1.49 -4.39
N SER A 88 -11.40 2.20 -4.19
CA SER A 88 -11.95 3.16 -5.17
C SER A 88 -11.31 4.54 -5.08
N ARG A 89 -10.59 4.85 -3.99
CA ARG A 89 -10.00 6.17 -3.74
C ARG A 89 -8.50 6.09 -3.54
N ALA A 90 -7.83 7.20 -3.83
CA ALA A 90 -6.39 7.36 -3.57
C ALA A 90 -5.52 6.20 -4.07
N PHE A 91 -5.91 5.55 -5.18
CA PHE A 91 -5.24 4.39 -5.77
C PHE A 91 -5.24 3.12 -4.90
N GLY A 92 -6.26 2.89 -4.07
CA GLY A 92 -6.31 1.69 -3.22
C GLY A 92 -5.29 1.71 -2.10
N LYS A 93 -4.94 2.91 -1.61
CA LYS A 93 -3.95 3.07 -0.54
C LYS A 93 -4.46 2.45 0.77
N LEU A 94 -3.73 1.47 1.25
CA LEU A 94 -3.80 0.98 2.62
C LEU A 94 -2.99 1.92 3.51
N ARG A 95 -3.59 2.36 4.61
CA ARG A 95 -2.90 3.18 5.62
C ARG A 95 -3.08 2.56 7.00
N ILE A 96 -1.96 2.39 7.70
CA ILE A 96 -1.93 2.00 9.11
C ILE A 96 -1.35 3.19 9.86
N TYR A 97 -2.13 3.77 10.75
CA TYR A 97 -1.67 4.80 11.68
C TYR A 97 -1.43 4.14 13.02
N VAL A 98 -0.31 4.48 13.64
CA VAL A 98 0.10 3.95 14.94
C VAL A 98 0.17 5.11 15.92
N ARG A 99 -0.55 4.97 17.03
CA ARG A 99 -0.42 5.85 18.18
C ARG A 99 0.09 5.05 19.37
N VAL A 100 0.83 5.73 20.23
CA VAL A 100 1.38 5.16 21.46
C VAL A 100 0.68 5.86 22.62
N VAL A 101 0.22 5.07 23.60
CA VAL A 101 -0.31 5.57 24.87
C VAL A 101 0.24 4.74 26.02
N ASP A 102 0.18 5.28 27.24
CA ASP A 102 0.40 4.49 28.44
C ASP A 102 -0.52 3.26 28.45
N LYS A 103 0.00 2.13 28.97
CA LYS A 103 -0.79 0.92 29.13
C LYS A 103 -2.04 1.22 29.95
N LEU A 104 -3.20 0.88 29.40
CA LEU A 104 -4.47 1.08 30.09
C LEU A 104 -4.56 0.17 31.32
N THR A 105 -5.16 0.70 32.37
CA THR A 105 -5.61 -0.12 33.49
C THR A 105 -6.78 -1.02 33.06
N PRO A 106 -7.03 -2.16 33.74
CA PRO A 106 -8.14 -3.04 33.40
C PRO A 106 -9.52 -2.36 33.42
N ASP A 107 -9.70 -1.32 34.23
CA ASP A 107 -10.95 -0.56 34.25
C ASP A 107 -11.07 0.37 33.04
N GLN A 108 -9.96 0.95 32.58
CA GLN A 108 -9.94 1.78 31.37
C GLN A 108 -10.16 0.94 30.10
N GLU A 109 -9.58 -0.27 30.02
CA GLU A 109 -9.80 -1.20 28.90
C GLU A 109 -11.28 -1.61 28.73
N LYS A 110 -12.03 -1.66 29.83
CA LYS A 110 -13.47 -1.96 29.82
C LYS A 110 -14.33 -0.73 29.50
N THR A 111 -13.81 0.44 29.82
CA THR A 111 -14.57 1.70 29.73
C THR A 111 -14.45 2.33 28.34
N TYR A 112 -13.25 2.30 27.76
CA TYR A 112 -12.96 3.01 26.51
C TYR A 112 -12.87 2.08 25.32
N THR A 113 -13.47 2.49 24.22
CA THR A 113 -13.29 1.83 22.92
C THR A 113 -11.89 2.14 22.35
N PRO A 114 -11.33 1.27 21.49
CA PRO A 114 -10.05 1.55 20.83
C PRO A 114 -10.03 2.89 20.08
N LYS A 115 -11.16 3.31 19.50
CA LYS A 115 -11.28 4.63 18.86
C LYS A 115 -11.10 5.77 19.87
N GLN A 116 -11.78 5.71 21.01
CA GLN A 116 -11.65 6.75 22.05
C GLN A 116 -10.21 6.84 22.55
N VAL A 117 -9.56 5.69 22.76
CA VAL A 117 -8.15 5.65 23.18
C VAL A 117 -7.24 6.24 22.10
N PHE A 118 -7.50 5.92 20.82
CA PHE A 118 -6.78 6.52 19.70
C PHE A 118 -6.94 8.05 19.68
N ASP A 119 -8.16 8.54 19.90
CA ASP A 119 -8.49 9.97 19.89
C ASP A 119 -7.89 10.72 21.11
N PHE A 120 -7.58 10.03 22.21
CA PHE A 120 -6.89 10.61 23.37
C PHE A 120 -5.40 10.85 23.13
N ALA A 121 -4.77 10.02 22.30
CA ALA A 121 -3.39 10.25 21.91
C ALA A 121 -3.28 11.50 21.04
N GLU A 122 -2.35 12.40 21.39
CA GLU A 122 -2.27 13.72 20.76
C GLU A 122 -1.80 13.67 19.31
N ALA A 123 -0.92 12.71 18.98
CA ALA A 123 -0.28 12.62 17.68
C ALA A 123 -0.04 11.17 17.25
N ASP A 124 0.03 10.97 15.93
CA ASP A 124 0.49 9.73 15.33
C ASP A 124 1.99 9.57 15.58
N ALA A 125 2.38 8.43 16.16
CA ALA A 125 3.78 8.05 16.30
C ALA A 125 4.33 7.57 14.96
N GLU A 126 3.54 6.76 14.24
CA GLU A 126 3.96 6.17 12.98
C GLU A 126 2.81 6.09 11.97
N LYS A 127 3.18 6.00 10.70
CA LYS A 127 2.24 5.77 9.61
C LYS A 127 2.88 4.95 8.50
N PHE A 128 2.23 3.85 8.16
CA PHE A 128 2.53 3.03 7.00
C PHE A 128 1.54 3.37 5.88
N THR A 129 2.04 3.57 4.66
CA THR A 129 1.20 3.76 3.47
C THR A 129 1.67 2.84 2.37
N LYS A 130 0.73 2.05 1.83
CA LYS A 130 1.00 1.05 0.80
C LYS A 130 -0.06 1.13 -0.29
N THR A 131 0.35 0.93 -1.53
CA THR A 131 -0.55 1.00 -2.68
C THR A 131 -0.75 -0.39 -3.30
N ASP A 132 0.30 -1.20 -3.33
CA ASP A 132 0.27 -2.53 -3.95
C ASP A 132 0.47 -3.64 -2.91
N PRO A 133 -0.22 -4.79 -3.06
CA PRO A 133 -0.07 -5.92 -2.17
C PRO A 133 1.33 -6.56 -2.24
N GLY A 134 1.72 -7.24 -1.15
CA GLY A 134 3.00 -7.90 -0.97
C GLY A 134 3.88 -7.27 0.12
N PRO A 135 5.17 -7.66 0.21
CA PRO A 135 6.03 -7.19 1.29
C PRO A 135 6.14 -5.67 1.34
N PHE A 136 6.27 -5.12 2.54
CA PHE A 136 6.52 -3.69 2.76
C PHE A 136 7.97 -3.30 2.45
N GLY A 137 8.19 -2.07 2.00
CA GLY A 137 9.50 -1.55 1.61
C GLY A 137 9.80 -1.66 0.11
N LYS A 138 8.77 -1.88 -0.72
CA LYS A 138 8.89 -1.80 -2.18
C LYS A 138 8.82 -0.34 -2.64
N PRO A 139 9.31 -0.02 -3.86
CA PRO A 139 9.11 1.31 -4.44
C PRO A 139 7.64 1.75 -4.40
N GLY A 140 7.37 2.94 -3.85
CA GLY A 140 6.02 3.48 -3.68
C GLY A 140 5.40 3.25 -2.29
N ASP A 141 5.97 2.35 -1.48
CA ASP A 141 5.64 2.26 -0.06
C ASP A 141 6.24 3.45 0.69
N LEU A 142 5.48 4.02 1.62
CA LEU A 142 5.92 5.14 2.44
C LEU A 142 5.78 4.78 3.91
N TYR A 143 6.85 5.05 4.66
CA TYR A 143 6.86 4.98 6.10
C TYR A 143 7.12 6.38 6.66
N PHE A 144 6.31 6.78 7.63
CA PHE A 144 6.49 8.01 8.37
C PHE A 144 6.62 7.71 9.85
N GLN A 145 7.52 8.41 10.52
CA GLN A 145 7.71 8.30 11.95
C GLN A 145 7.86 9.70 12.55
N ALA A 146 7.29 9.90 13.72
CA ALA A 146 7.51 11.09 14.52
C ALA A 146 8.91 11.03 15.13
N ARG A 147 9.57 12.19 15.22
CA ARG A 147 10.87 12.30 15.89
C ARG A 147 10.77 13.34 17.00
N ALA A 148 10.67 12.86 18.24
CA ALA A 148 10.34 13.70 19.39
C ALA A 148 9.07 14.52 19.11
N ASP A 149 9.09 15.82 19.42
CA ASP A 149 7.92 16.70 19.28
C ASP A 149 7.71 17.23 17.85
N ARG A 150 8.19 16.50 16.84
CA ARG A 150 8.08 16.90 15.43
C ARG A 150 6.98 16.13 14.71
N PRO A 151 6.30 16.74 13.72
CA PRO A 151 5.35 16.04 12.87
C PRO A 151 5.95 14.80 12.19
N LEU A 152 5.08 13.89 11.78
CA LEU A 152 5.43 12.74 10.94
C LEU A 152 6.27 13.17 9.73
N ALA A 153 7.45 12.55 9.58
CA ALA A 153 8.33 12.75 8.43
C ALA A 153 8.63 11.40 7.77
N THR A 154 8.84 11.40 6.45
CA THR A 154 9.22 10.18 5.74
C THR A 154 10.59 9.71 6.21
N VAL A 155 10.70 8.41 6.51
CA VAL A 155 11.94 7.75 6.93
C VAL A 155 12.20 6.53 6.05
N PRO A 156 13.46 6.10 5.89
CA PRO A 156 13.77 4.88 5.17
C PRO A 156 13.10 3.66 5.82
N VAL A 157 12.61 2.74 5.00
CA VAL A 157 12.11 1.45 5.48
C VAL A 157 13.30 0.54 5.77
N THR A 158 13.47 0.16 7.03
CA THR A 158 14.49 -0.79 7.48
C THR A 158 13.89 -2.20 7.61
N ASP A 159 14.75 -3.20 7.85
CA ASP A 159 14.27 -4.56 8.12
C ASP A 159 13.46 -4.63 9.42
N ASP A 160 13.83 -3.86 10.45
CA ASP A 160 13.07 -3.75 11.69
C ASP A 160 11.68 -3.14 11.44
N THR A 161 11.62 -2.05 10.67
CA THR A 161 10.34 -1.43 10.26
C THR A 161 9.46 -2.39 9.47
N ARG A 162 10.05 -3.20 8.59
CA ARG A 162 9.32 -4.21 7.82
C ARG A 162 8.77 -5.30 8.73
N LYS A 163 9.59 -5.76 9.68
CA LYS A 163 9.18 -6.77 10.65
C LYS A 163 8.02 -6.26 11.52
N GLU A 164 8.11 -5.04 12.03
CA GLU A 164 7.07 -4.42 12.84
C GLU A 164 5.74 -4.28 12.05
N TYR A 165 5.82 -3.82 10.80
CA TYR A 165 4.66 -3.80 9.91
C TYR A 165 4.01 -5.18 9.73
N ASP A 166 4.82 -6.22 9.47
CA ASP A 166 4.34 -7.59 9.31
C ASP A 166 3.73 -8.11 10.62
N ASP A 167 4.30 -7.78 11.79
CA ASP A 167 3.77 -8.12 13.10
C ASP A 167 2.42 -7.42 13.35
N PHE A 168 2.27 -6.13 13.01
CA PHE A 168 0.98 -5.43 13.07
C PHE A 168 -0.10 -6.10 12.24
N ILE A 169 0.24 -6.54 11.03
CA ILE A 169 -0.71 -7.23 10.17
C ILE A 169 -1.06 -8.61 10.71
N THR A 170 -0.05 -9.43 11.00
CA THR A 170 -0.24 -10.86 11.29
C THR A 170 -0.81 -11.10 12.67
N GLN A 171 -0.35 -10.36 13.68
CA GLN A 171 -0.70 -10.61 15.07
C GLN A 171 -1.97 -9.86 15.47
N TYR A 172 -2.26 -8.71 14.87
CA TYR A 172 -3.33 -7.82 15.32
C TYR A 172 -4.42 -7.59 14.27
N LEU A 173 -4.09 -7.04 13.10
CA LEU A 173 -5.10 -6.62 12.13
C LEU A 173 -5.85 -7.80 11.50
N LEU A 174 -5.13 -8.79 10.94
CA LEU A 174 -5.75 -9.95 10.30
C LEU A 174 -6.67 -10.73 11.26
N PRO A 175 -6.23 -11.12 12.47
CA PRO A 175 -7.09 -11.83 13.40
C PRO A 175 -8.31 -11.02 13.85
N ALA A 176 -8.16 -9.70 14.00
CA ALA A 176 -9.27 -8.85 14.44
C ALA A 176 -10.30 -8.60 13.34
N LEU A 177 -9.85 -8.42 12.10
CA LEU A 177 -10.75 -8.25 10.96
C LEU A 177 -11.45 -9.55 10.56
N ALA A 178 -10.82 -10.70 10.74
CA ALA A 178 -11.44 -11.99 10.43
C ALA A 178 -12.54 -12.40 11.43
N LYS A 179 -12.61 -11.78 12.62
CA LYS A 179 -13.63 -12.03 13.64
C LYS A 179 -14.90 -11.20 13.45
N LYS A 180 -14.85 -10.15 12.63
CA LYS A 180 -15.98 -9.28 12.30
C LYS A 180 -16.65 -9.76 11.03
#